data_AF-A0A5C1AKJ6-F1
#
_entry.id   AF-A0A5C1AKJ6-F1
#
_cell.length_a   1.000
_cell.length_b   1.000
_cell.length_c   1.000
_cell.angle_alpha   90.00
_cell.angle_beta   90.00
_cell.angle_gamma   90.00
#
_symmetry.space_group_name_H-M   'P 1'
#
loop_
_entity.id
_entity.type
_entity.pdbx_description
1 polymer ?
#
loop_
_entity_poly.entity_id
_entity_poly.type
_entity_poly.pdbx_seq_one_letter_code
_entity_poly.pdbx_strand_id
1 'polypeptide(L)'
;MSPPKPLEGYTSYKGIPPLAGLCSMADALKPGLSVEECVRWLKRFHYTFVRLHQILTARITAEPIYELKTAFSHHAYLCAEHAAALRTRVAEMREPPLGLDEVPHPALEAFFDEILNAPSTGELLTGLRLAFQMLDDTITVYQLHTHPLTDAPSKRLLRFANMEVDDMIAFYDSAIAAVDAKMTPDWYLTLIALLRESGGLDGTQESQSSGPLPRGYSKKPFQYDPIPQRDERFTDHWNQGVNAEAFLYSEQYPAKAKALMMLFKRIREIDVPEMMASVVAQTPGKQWGYYRDMARQIWDEARHAMMGEVGFVALGVDWTQARVTWNWSYRLNTECTPAERHAVLFFIEQGLMPKTGKRYEYEVAHESGIPLMATIQDFDWADEVLHSQIGRQWLVPEYGGLAAAMKYGDQCWSKILSNWTTVRDQGLTKHDNWWPAVYAQACAAAGEEPDPLVMGYAETYEAKRADVHRGGLVGE
;
A
#
# COMPACT_ATOMS: atom_id res chain seq x y z
N MET A 1 30.28 8.40 -44.48
CA MET A 1 29.56 7.67 -45.55
C MET A 1 28.18 8.30 -45.69
N SER A 2 27.64 8.46 -46.89
CA SER A 2 26.26 8.91 -47.07
C SER A 2 25.29 7.91 -46.43
N PRO A 3 24.18 8.36 -45.80
CA PRO A 3 23.22 7.44 -45.22
C PRO A 3 22.63 6.53 -46.31
N PRO A 4 22.36 5.25 -46.01
CA PRO A 4 21.72 4.33 -46.95
C PRO A 4 20.36 4.89 -47.38
N LYS A 5 20.02 4.74 -48.66
CA LYS A 5 18.70 5.12 -49.18
C LYS A 5 17.72 3.97 -48.98
N PRO A 6 16.55 4.19 -48.36
CA PRO A 6 15.50 3.17 -48.27
C PRO A 6 15.05 2.68 -49.65
N LEU A 7 14.58 1.43 -49.73
CA LEU A 7 14.02 0.86 -50.96
C LEU A 7 12.68 1.54 -51.30
N GLU A 8 12.64 2.24 -52.43
CA GLU A 8 11.40 2.82 -52.96
C GLU A 8 10.40 1.73 -53.35
N GLY A 9 9.12 1.93 -53.03
CA GLY A 9 8.04 0.99 -53.41
C GLY A 9 7.97 -0.30 -52.59
N TYR A 10 8.66 -0.40 -51.45
CA TYR A 10 8.48 -1.54 -50.54
C TYR A 10 7.01 -1.66 -50.10
N THR A 11 6.45 -2.86 -50.25
CA THR A 11 5.07 -3.18 -49.83
C THR A 11 5.04 -4.49 -49.06
N SER A 12 4.14 -4.58 -48.07
CA SER A 12 3.87 -5.81 -47.35
C SER A 12 3.01 -6.76 -48.17
N TYR A 13 3.01 -8.06 -47.81
CA TYR A 13 2.23 -9.06 -48.53
C TYR A 13 0.73 -8.72 -48.49
N LYS A 14 0.15 -8.45 -49.67
CA LYS A 14 -1.28 -8.16 -49.88
C LYS A 14 -1.83 -7.03 -48.98
N GLY A 15 -0.99 -6.06 -48.59
CA GLY A 15 -1.41 -4.93 -47.76
C GLY A 15 -1.65 -5.27 -46.28
N ILE A 16 -1.25 -6.45 -45.81
CA ILE A 16 -1.26 -6.77 -44.37
C ILE A 16 -0.32 -5.80 -43.64
N PRO A 17 -0.70 -5.19 -42.51
CA PRO A 17 0.19 -4.32 -41.76
C PRO A 17 1.54 -5.00 -41.46
N PRO A 18 2.69 -4.45 -41.89
CA PRO A 18 3.98 -5.05 -41.61
C PRO A 18 4.35 -4.89 -40.12
N LEU A 19 5.45 -5.51 -39.70
CA LEU A 19 6.05 -5.29 -38.37
C LEU A 19 5.09 -5.54 -37.19
N ALA A 20 4.22 -6.55 -37.34
CA ALA A 20 3.19 -6.90 -36.35
C ALA A 20 2.25 -5.75 -35.95
N GLY A 21 2.14 -4.70 -36.78
CA GLY A 21 1.35 -3.51 -36.46
C GLY A 21 1.95 -2.60 -35.40
N LEU A 22 3.22 -2.82 -35.00
CA LEU A 22 3.89 -1.99 -33.98
C LEU A 22 4.17 -0.57 -34.46
N CYS A 23 4.48 -0.42 -35.76
CA CYS A 23 4.79 0.86 -36.39
C CYS A 23 4.76 0.74 -37.92
N SER A 24 4.83 1.88 -38.61
CA SER A 24 5.04 1.90 -40.06
C SER A 24 6.47 1.52 -40.43
N MET A 25 6.69 1.05 -41.66
CA MET A 25 8.06 0.83 -42.16
C MET A 25 8.87 2.14 -42.17
N ALA A 26 8.24 3.28 -42.42
CA ALA A 26 8.89 4.58 -42.39
C ALA A 26 9.41 4.95 -40.98
N ASP A 27 8.71 4.54 -39.93
CA ASP A 27 9.16 4.77 -38.55
C ASP A 27 10.26 3.79 -38.14
N ALA A 28 10.15 2.52 -38.55
CA ALA A 28 11.18 1.51 -38.26
C ALA A 28 12.50 1.71 -39.03
N LEU A 29 12.53 2.61 -40.02
CA LEU A 29 13.76 2.99 -40.72
C LEU A 29 14.52 4.12 -40.00
N LYS A 30 13.91 4.78 -39.02
CA LYS A 30 14.55 5.83 -38.22
C LYS A 30 15.34 5.17 -37.08
N PRO A 31 16.62 5.52 -36.86
CA PRO A 31 17.35 5.04 -35.71
C PRO A 31 16.66 5.52 -34.42
N GLY A 32 16.72 4.73 -33.36
CA GLY A 32 16.33 5.13 -32.01
C GLY A 32 17.51 5.09 -31.05
N LEU A 33 17.20 5.10 -29.77
CA LEU A 33 18.20 4.98 -28.70
C LEU A 33 19.03 3.68 -28.82
N SER A 34 20.30 3.77 -28.44
CA SER A 34 21.15 2.59 -28.27
C SER A 34 20.68 1.80 -27.05
N VAL A 35 21.07 0.52 -26.95
CA VAL A 35 20.75 -0.29 -25.77
C VAL A 35 21.32 0.33 -24.48
N GLU A 36 22.47 1.01 -24.57
CA GLU A 36 23.08 1.71 -23.43
C GLU A 36 22.22 2.89 -22.96
N GLU A 37 21.75 3.71 -23.89
CA GLU A 37 20.85 4.80 -23.59
C GLU A 37 19.50 4.29 -23.07
N CYS A 38 18.93 3.25 -23.67
CA CYS A 38 17.71 2.61 -23.16
C CYS A 38 17.89 2.18 -21.69
N VAL A 39 18.95 1.43 -21.38
CA VAL A 39 19.22 0.95 -20.02
C VAL A 39 19.42 2.13 -19.06
N ARG A 40 20.10 3.19 -19.47
CA ARG A 40 20.31 4.39 -18.64
C ARG A 40 18.98 5.03 -18.21
N TRP A 41 18.02 5.13 -19.13
CA TRP A 41 16.68 5.64 -18.83
C TRP A 41 15.87 4.67 -17.96
N LEU A 42 15.87 3.37 -18.29
CA LEU A 42 15.13 2.35 -17.53
C LEU A 42 15.60 2.27 -16.07
N LYS A 43 16.91 2.44 -15.81
CA LYS A 43 17.45 2.53 -14.44
C LYS A 43 16.91 3.74 -13.67
N ARG A 44 16.77 4.89 -14.34
CA ARG A 44 16.21 6.10 -13.74
C ARG A 44 14.71 5.97 -13.48
N PHE A 45 13.94 5.37 -14.39
CA PHE A 45 12.54 5.02 -14.12
C PHE A 45 12.40 4.05 -12.95
N HIS A 46 13.23 3.01 -12.91
CA HIS A 46 13.28 2.07 -11.79
C HIS A 46 13.54 2.81 -10.47
N TYR A 47 14.58 3.65 -10.43
CA TYR A 47 14.91 4.43 -9.24
C TYR A 47 13.75 5.34 -8.81
N THR A 48 13.11 6.03 -9.75
CA THR A 48 11.94 6.86 -9.45
C THR A 48 10.81 6.05 -8.82
N PHE A 49 10.43 4.90 -9.40
CA PHE A 49 9.40 4.04 -8.81
C PHE A 49 9.80 3.49 -7.43
N VAL A 50 11.07 3.14 -7.23
CA VAL A 50 11.60 2.75 -5.91
C VAL A 50 11.42 3.88 -4.89
N ARG A 51 11.79 5.12 -5.24
CA ARG A 51 11.67 6.27 -4.34
C ARG A 51 10.21 6.63 -4.07
N LEU A 52 9.33 6.56 -5.06
CA LEU A 52 7.90 6.79 -4.88
C LEU A 52 7.28 5.75 -3.95
N HIS A 53 7.56 4.46 -4.16
CA HIS A 53 7.17 3.38 -3.24
C HIS A 53 7.61 3.69 -1.80
N GLN A 54 8.89 4.04 -1.60
CA GLN A 54 9.43 4.35 -0.28
C GLN A 54 8.75 5.55 0.38
N ILE A 55 8.50 6.63 -0.37
CA ILE A 55 7.81 7.82 0.15
C ILE A 55 6.40 7.48 0.57
N LEU A 56 5.64 6.83 -0.32
CA LEU A 56 4.25 6.49 -0.07
C LEU A 56 4.14 5.59 1.16
N THR A 57 4.93 4.51 1.23
CA THR A 57 4.94 3.62 2.39
C THR A 57 5.35 4.32 3.68
N ALA A 58 6.39 5.15 3.67
CA ALA A 58 6.87 5.84 4.87
C ALA A 58 5.87 6.86 5.43
N ARG A 59 4.88 7.29 4.64
CA ARG A 59 3.90 8.31 5.03
C ARG A 59 2.54 7.74 5.43
N ILE A 60 2.27 6.44 5.26
CA ILE A 60 0.98 5.80 5.60
C ILE A 60 0.60 6.00 7.08
N THR A 61 1.52 5.67 7.99
CA THR A 61 1.22 5.59 9.42
C THR A 61 0.76 6.93 9.99
N ALA A 62 1.53 7.99 9.76
CA ALA A 62 1.27 9.31 10.32
C ALA A 62 0.36 10.20 9.47
N GLU A 63 -0.10 9.75 8.29
CA GLU A 63 -1.10 10.49 7.49
C GLU A 63 -2.48 10.39 8.15
N PRO A 64 -3.15 11.46 8.59
CA PRO A 64 -4.44 11.33 9.26
C PRO A 64 -5.60 10.94 8.33
N ILE A 65 -5.60 11.40 7.07
CA ILE A 65 -6.77 11.27 6.19
C ILE A 65 -6.88 9.84 5.67
N TYR A 66 -7.99 9.17 5.97
CA TYR A 66 -8.19 7.76 5.64
C TYR A 66 -8.09 7.46 4.14
N GLU A 67 -8.68 8.29 3.27
CA GLU A 67 -8.59 8.11 1.82
C GLU A 67 -7.16 8.28 1.29
N LEU A 68 -6.33 9.12 1.95
CA LEU A 68 -4.93 9.26 1.58
C LEU A 68 -4.10 8.08 2.05
N LYS A 69 -4.36 7.53 3.23
CA LYS A 69 -3.69 6.30 3.70
C LYS A 69 -3.92 5.13 2.74
N THR A 70 -5.18 4.92 2.34
CA THR A 70 -5.53 3.81 1.44
C THR A 70 -4.97 4.06 0.03
N ALA A 71 -4.99 5.29 -0.46
CA ALA A 71 -4.35 5.64 -1.73
C ALA A 71 -2.82 5.48 -1.70
N PHE A 72 -2.15 5.87 -0.63
CA PHE A 72 -0.70 5.68 -0.49
C PHE A 72 -0.35 4.19 -0.48
N SER A 73 -1.16 3.36 0.17
CA SER A 73 -1.02 1.90 0.14
C SER A 73 -1.14 1.34 -1.28
N HIS A 74 -2.16 1.78 -2.04
CA HIS A 74 -2.36 1.37 -3.43
C HIS A 74 -1.21 1.80 -4.33
N HIS A 75 -0.87 3.08 -4.32
CA HIS A 75 0.14 3.64 -5.21
C HIS A 75 1.54 3.11 -4.88
N ALA A 76 1.82 2.81 -3.60
CA ALA A 76 3.07 2.16 -3.21
C ALA A 76 3.20 0.76 -3.81
N TYR A 77 2.10 0.00 -3.88
CA TYR A 77 2.06 -1.31 -4.54
C TYR A 77 2.30 -1.21 -6.04
N LEU A 78 1.60 -0.32 -6.75
CA LEU A 78 1.78 -0.14 -8.20
C LEU A 78 3.20 0.31 -8.54
N CYS A 79 3.76 1.25 -7.76
CA CYS A 79 5.16 1.63 -7.90
C CYS A 79 6.10 0.43 -7.69
N ALA A 80 5.80 -0.44 -6.74
CA ALA A 80 6.63 -1.62 -6.47
C ALA A 80 6.62 -2.63 -7.64
N GLU A 81 5.45 -2.85 -8.24
CA GLU A 81 5.27 -3.69 -9.43
C GLU A 81 6.04 -3.14 -10.65
N HIS A 82 5.93 -1.84 -10.92
CA HIS A 82 6.67 -1.21 -12.03
C HIS A 82 8.18 -1.26 -11.84
N ALA A 83 8.68 -1.01 -10.64
CA ALA A 83 10.10 -1.17 -10.34
C ALA A 83 10.55 -2.63 -10.53
N ALA A 84 9.75 -3.62 -10.12
CA ALA A 84 10.07 -5.03 -10.35
C ALA A 84 10.12 -5.39 -11.85
N ALA A 85 9.16 -4.89 -12.63
CA ALA A 85 9.11 -5.07 -14.08
C ALA A 85 10.33 -4.44 -14.78
N LEU A 86 10.71 -3.22 -14.39
CA LEU A 86 11.89 -2.52 -14.93
C LEU A 86 13.19 -3.21 -14.55
N ARG A 87 13.30 -3.72 -13.31
CA ARG A 87 14.46 -4.52 -12.87
C ARG A 87 14.64 -5.75 -13.75
N THR A 88 13.55 -6.45 -14.03
CA THR A 88 13.54 -7.61 -14.93
C THR A 88 13.98 -7.20 -16.33
N ARG A 89 13.42 -6.11 -16.87
CA ARG A 89 13.74 -5.65 -18.21
C ARG A 89 15.21 -5.26 -18.37
N VAL A 90 15.80 -4.59 -17.38
CA VAL A 90 17.23 -4.24 -17.40
C VAL A 90 18.11 -5.49 -17.37
N ALA A 91 17.72 -6.53 -16.61
CA ALA A 91 18.45 -7.80 -16.55
C ALA A 91 18.41 -8.58 -17.89
N GLU A 92 17.36 -8.42 -18.69
CA GLU A 92 17.30 -8.99 -20.05
C GLU A 92 18.26 -8.31 -21.04
N MET A 93 18.69 -7.08 -20.73
CA MET A 93 19.50 -6.25 -21.63
C MET A 93 20.98 -6.18 -21.22
N ARG A 94 21.32 -6.56 -19.99
CA ARG A 94 22.67 -6.45 -19.42
C ARG A 94 22.99 -7.62 -18.51
N GLU A 95 24.27 -7.98 -18.47
CA GLU A 95 24.80 -8.90 -17.47
C GLU A 95 25.07 -8.15 -16.14
N PRO A 96 25.01 -8.85 -14.98
CA PRO A 96 25.38 -8.27 -13.70
C PRO A 96 26.84 -7.75 -13.65
N PRO A 97 27.15 -6.73 -12.83
CA PRO A 97 26.25 -6.02 -11.93
C PRO A 97 25.32 -5.06 -12.68
N LEU A 98 24.04 -5.08 -12.32
CA LEU A 98 23.02 -4.27 -13.00
C LEU A 98 23.02 -2.80 -12.55
N GLY A 99 23.61 -2.45 -11.40
CA GLY A 99 23.63 -1.08 -10.88
C GLY A 99 22.24 -0.47 -10.69
N LEU A 100 21.24 -1.29 -10.34
CA LEU A 100 19.85 -0.84 -10.09
C LEU A 100 19.63 -0.35 -8.66
N ASP A 101 20.56 -0.67 -7.77
CA ASP A 101 20.54 -0.25 -6.37
C ASP A 101 21.41 1.02 -6.16
N GLU A 102 21.98 1.56 -7.24
CA GLU A 102 22.77 2.80 -7.23
C GLU A 102 21.87 4.02 -7.44
N VAL A 103 22.21 5.12 -6.75
CA VAL A 103 21.59 6.43 -6.96
C VAL A 103 22.04 6.99 -8.32
N PRO A 104 21.14 7.23 -9.30
CA PRO A 104 21.54 7.68 -10.63
C PRO A 104 22.17 9.08 -10.65
N HIS A 105 21.77 9.94 -9.71
CA HIS A 105 22.32 11.28 -9.53
C HIS A 105 22.01 11.84 -8.13
N PRO A 106 22.97 12.48 -7.42
CA PRO A 106 22.72 13.05 -6.08
C PRO A 106 21.60 14.10 -6.02
N ALA A 107 21.42 14.89 -7.08
CA ALA A 107 20.31 15.84 -7.16
C ALA A 107 18.93 15.16 -7.31
N LEU A 108 18.87 13.99 -7.96
CA LEU A 108 17.65 13.21 -8.07
C LEU A 108 17.29 12.54 -6.73
N GLU A 109 18.29 12.09 -5.98
CA GLU A 109 18.10 11.67 -4.58
C GLU A 109 17.56 12.81 -3.73
N ALA A 110 18.19 13.99 -3.78
CA ALA A 110 17.73 15.16 -3.07
C ALA A 110 16.30 15.57 -3.45
N PHE A 111 15.90 15.46 -4.73
CA PHE A 111 14.53 15.73 -5.17
C PHE A 111 13.50 14.85 -4.43
N PHE A 112 13.75 13.55 -4.35
CA PHE A 112 12.86 12.64 -3.62
C PHE A 112 12.97 12.80 -2.10
N ASP A 113 14.14 13.16 -1.58
CA ASP A 113 14.29 13.46 -0.16
C ASP A 113 13.48 14.69 0.25
N GLU A 114 13.43 15.74 -0.58
CA GLU A 114 12.60 16.92 -0.33
C GLU A 114 11.11 16.56 -0.24
N ILE A 115 10.63 15.70 -1.14
CA ILE A 115 9.24 15.22 -1.12
C ILE A 115 8.97 14.37 0.12
N LEU A 116 9.87 13.44 0.45
CA LEU A 116 9.77 12.60 1.65
C LEU A 116 9.67 13.43 2.93
N ASN A 117 10.46 14.52 3.00
CA ASN A 117 10.52 15.42 4.15
C ASN A 117 9.47 16.55 4.11
N ALA A 118 8.50 16.53 3.18
CA ALA A 118 7.47 17.55 3.11
C ALA A 118 6.74 17.67 4.48
N PRO A 119 6.67 18.87 5.07
CA PRO A 119 6.24 19.07 6.46
C PRO A 119 4.72 18.98 6.66
N SER A 120 3.94 18.98 5.58
CA SER A 120 2.48 18.88 5.63
C SER A 120 1.96 17.91 4.57
N THR A 121 0.75 17.39 4.78
CA THR A 121 0.04 16.58 3.77
C THR A 121 -0.12 17.34 2.46
N GLY A 122 -0.46 18.64 2.48
CA GLY A 122 -0.62 19.42 1.26
C GLY A 122 0.66 19.55 0.43
N GLU A 123 1.80 19.77 1.07
CA GLU A 123 3.09 19.80 0.36
C GLU A 123 3.52 18.41 -0.12
N LEU A 124 3.26 17.35 0.66
CA LEU A 124 3.50 15.98 0.23
C LEU A 124 2.72 15.66 -1.05
N LEU A 125 1.41 15.98 -1.08
CA LEU A 125 0.55 15.72 -2.25
C LEU A 125 1.04 16.47 -3.49
N THR A 126 1.38 17.77 -3.36
CA THR A 126 1.86 18.57 -4.50
C THR A 126 3.24 18.10 -4.99
N GLY A 127 4.13 17.67 -4.09
CA GLY A 127 5.41 17.06 -4.43
C GLY A 127 5.28 15.71 -5.16
N LEU A 128 4.44 14.81 -4.64
CA LEU A 128 4.13 13.52 -5.29
C LEU A 128 3.51 13.74 -6.67
N ARG A 129 2.54 14.65 -6.78
CA ARG A 129 1.90 15.02 -8.05
C ARG A 129 2.91 15.51 -9.09
N LEU A 130 3.88 16.33 -8.68
CA LEU A 130 4.97 16.77 -9.56
C LEU A 130 5.85 15.59 -9.98
N ALA A 131 6.22 14.71 -9.05
CA ALA A 131 7.05 13.55 -9.37
C ALA A 131 6.36 12.60 -10.37
N PHE A 132 5.06 12.33 -10.20
CA PHE A 132 4.28 11.55 -11.15
C PHE A 132 4.18 12.24 -12.51
N GLN A 133 3.96 13.56 -12.57
CA GLN A 133 3.97 14.29 -13.85
C GLN A 133 5.29 14.14 -14.58
N MET A 134 6.40 14.34 -13.87
CA MET A 134 7.73 14.28 -14.47
C MET A 134 8.04 12.85 -14.94
N LEU A 135 7.56 11.84 -14.23
CA LEU A 135 7.66 10.46 -14.66
C LEU A 135 6.86 10.20 -15.93
N ASP A 136 5.58 10.60 -15.97
CA ASP A 136 4.71 10.45 -17.14
C ASP A 136 5.29 11.13 -18.39
N ASP A 137 5.65 12.41 -18.27
CA ASP A 137 6.25 13.21 -19.34
C ASP A 137 7.51 12.52 -19.88
N THR A 138 8.37 12.05 -18.97
CA THR A 138 9.65 11.42 -19.35
C THR A 138 9.44 10.05 -19.99
N ILE A 139 8.47 9.27 -19.52
CA ILE A 139 8.11 8.01 -20.17
C ILE A 139 7.58 8.28 -21.58
N THR A 140 6.73 9.30 -21.76
CA THR A 140 6.22 9.72 -23.07
C THR A 140 7.37 10.09 -24.02
N VAL A 141 8.36 10.85 -23.54
CA VAL A 141 9.57 11.17 -24.31
C VAL A 141 10.35 9.88 -24.65
N TYR A 142 10.56 8.96 -23.71
CA TYR A 142 11.21 7.68 -23.99
C TYR A 142 10.49 6.93 -25.11
N GLN A 143 9.16 6.86 -25.05
CA GLN A 143 8.35 6.21 -26.08
C GLN A 143 8.51 6.89 -27.45
N LEU A 144 8.73 8.20 -27.52
CA LEU A 144 8.96 8.90 -28.79
C LEU A 144 10.36 8.63 -29.37
N HIS A 145 11.39 8.55 -28.53
CA HIS A 145 12.78 8.44 -28.96
C HIS A 145 13.30 7.01 -29.10
N THR A 146 12.70 6.04 -28.40
CA THR A 146 13.10 4.64 -28.51
C THR A 146 12.52 3.99 -29.77
N HIS A 147 13.31 3.11 -30.38
CA HIS A 147 12.94 2.50 -31.64
C HIS A 147 11.74 1.54 -31.46
N PRO A 148 10.65 1.69 -32.24
CA PRO A 148 9.39 0.97 -32.02
C PRO A 148 9.48 -0.54 -32.19
N LEU A 149 10.36 -1.03 -33.06
CA LEU A 149 10.59 -2.46 -33.28
C LEU A 149 11.61 -3.09 -32.32
N THR A 150 12.83 -2.52 -32.23
CA THR A 150 13.95 -3.17 -31.51
C THR A 150 13.81 -3.12 -30.00
N ASP A 151 13.12 -2.09 -29.48
CA ASP A 151 12.84 -1.95 -28.05
C ASP A 151 11.34 -1.99 -27.75
N ALA A 152 10.58 -2.70 -28.60
CA ALA A 152 9.16 -2.97 -28.39
C ALA A 152 8.84 -3.51 -26.97
N PRO A 153 9.65 -4.38 -26.34
CA PRO A 153 9.37 -4.87 -24.98
C PRO A 153 9.34 -3.75 -23.94
N SER A 154 10.29 -2.80 -23.98
CA SER A 154 10.32 -1.69 -23.02
C SER A 154 9.18 -0.71 -23.27
N LYS A 155 8.83 -0.44 -24.53
CA LYS A 155 7.65 0.38 -24.88
C LYS A 155 6.36 -0.24 -24.35
N ARG A 156 6.19 -1.56 -24.48
CA ARG A 156 5.02 -2.26 -23.93
C ARG A 156 4.94 -2.10 -22.42
N LEU A 157 6.04 -2.32 -21.71
CA LEU A 157 6.10 -2.17 -20.25
C LEU A 157 5.71 -0.76 -19.83
N LEU A 158 6.34 0.24 -20.44
CA LEU A 158 6.15 1.64 -20.11
C LEU A 158 4.76 2.18 -20.50
N ARG A 159 4.10 1.59 -21.50
CA ARG A 159 2.71 1.89 -21.81
C ARG A 159 1.76 1.51 -20.67
N PHE A 160 1.96 0.38 -20.01
CA PHE A 160 1.17 0.03 -18.82
C PHE A 160 1.49 0.96 -17.65
N ALA A 161 2.77 1.31 -17.47
CA ALA A 161 3.17 2.26 -16.46
C ALA A 161 2.53 3.64 -16.64
N ASN A 162 2.46 4.18 -17.87
CA ASN A 162 1.77 5.46 -18.11
C ASN A 162 0.30 5.40 -17.71
N MET A 163 -0.42 4.31 -18.04
CA MET A 163 -1.85 4.21 -17.69
C MET A 163 -2.08 4.32 -16.18
N GLU A 164 -1.26 3.64 -15.38
CA GLU A 164 -1.39 3.68 -13.92
C GLU A 164 -0.87 5.00 -13.34
N VAL A 165 0.18 5.60 -13.91
CA VAL A 165 0.65 6.93 -13.51
C VAL A 165 -0.38 8.02 -13.83
N ASP A 166 -1.08 7.93 -14.95
CA ASP A 166 -2.18 8.84 -15.31
C ASP A 166 -3.32 8.78 -14.28
N ASP A 167 -3.70 7.56 -13.86
CA ASP A 167 -4.71 7.37 -12.81
C ASP A 167 -4.24 7.96 -11.47
N MET A 168 -2.97 7.79 -11.11
CA MET A 168 -2.37 8.41 -9.92
C MET A 168 -2.42 9.94 -10.02
N ILE A 169 -1.98 10.52 -11.14
CA ILE A 169 -2.03 11.96 -11.41
C ILE A 169 -3.46 12.51 -11.19
N ALA A 170 -4.47 11.84 -11.75
CA ALA A 170 -5.87 12.23 -11.60
C ALA A 170 -6.35 12.16 -10.14
N PHE A 171 -5.93 11.13 -9.40
CA PHE A 171 -6.19 11.04 -7.96
C PHE A 171 -5.57 12.22 -7.21
N TYR A 172 -4.29 12.51 -7.43
CA TYR A 172 -3.60 13.59 -6.72
C TYR A 172 -4.17 14.97 -7.08
N ASP A 173 -4.58 15.21 -8.32
CA ASP A 173 -5.28 16.44 -8.72
C ASP A 173 -6.58 16.62 -7.91
N SER A 174 -7.35 15.54 -7.77
CA SER A 174 -8.60 15.54 -6.98
C SER A 174 -8.32 15.75 -5.48
N ALA A 175 -7.32 15.06 -4.94
CA ALA A 175 -6.94 15.15 -3.53
C ALA A 175 -6.41 16.54 -3.16
N ILE A 176 -5.54 17.13 -3.99
CA ILE A 176 -5.01 18.48 -3.80
C ILE A 176 -6.14 19.50 -3.78
N ALA A 177 -7.11 19.40 -4.70
CA ALA A 177 -8.27 20.26 -4.73
C ALA A 177 -9.15 20.10 -3.49
N ALA A 178 -9.38 18.85 -3.04
CA ALA A 178 -10.23 18.55 -1.90
C ALA A 178 -9.69 19.13 -0.57
N VAL A 179 -8.36 19.20 -0.40
CA VAL A 179 -7.73 19.73 0.82
C VAL A 179 -7.22 21.17 0.67
N ASP A 180 -7.55 21.86 -0.43
CA ASP A 180 -7.01 23.19 -0.81
C ASP A 180 -5.47 23.27 -0.66
N ALA A 181 -4.77 22.20 -1.05
CA ALA A 181 -3.32 22.14 -0.95
C ALA A 181 -2.68 23.10 -1.95
N LYS A 182 -1.67 23.86 -1.48
CA LYS A 182 -0.90 24.79 -2.31
C LYS A 182 0.56 24.46 -2.19
N MET A 183 1.21 24.40 -3.34
CA MET A 183 2.64 24.22 -3.40
C MET A 183 3.33 25.53 -3.07
N THR A 184 4.24 25.51 -2.08
CA THR A 184 5.05 26.69 -1.77
C THR A 184 5.92 27.04 -2.99
N PRO A 185 5.82 28.27 -3.54
CA PRO A 185 6.55 28.62 -4.78
C PRO A 185 8.06 28.41 -4.69
N ASP A 186 8.68 28.79 -3.57
CA ASP A 186 10.13 28.61 -3.36
C ASP A 186 10.53 27.13 -3.30
N TRP A 187 9.67 26.28 -2.74
CA TRP A 187 9.89 24.84 -2.70
C TRP A 187 9.71 24.21 -4.08
N TYR A 188 8.71 24.63 -4.86
CA TYR A 188 8.59 24.24 -6.27
C TYR A 188 9.85 24.59 -7.07
N LEU A 189 10.36 25.81 -6.93
CA LEU A 189 11.60 26.22 -7.58
C LEU A 189 12.79 25.37 -7.14
N THR A 190 12.85 24.98 -5.87
CA THR A 190 13.86 24.05 -5.35
C THR A 190 13.78 22.69 -6.03
N LEU A 191 12.58 22.09 -6.11
CA LEU A 191 12.37 20.80 -6.77
C LEU A 191 12.73 20.85 -8.26
N ILE A 192 12.33 21.91 -8.97
CA ILE A 192 12.68 22.10 -10.37
C ILE A 192 14.20 22.29 -10.55
N ALA A 193 14.86 23.02 -9.65
CA ALA A 193 16.31 23.18 -9.69
C ALA A 193 17.03 21.83 -9.51
N LEU A 194 16.57 20.98 -8.59
CA LEU A 194 17.11 19.64 -8.36
C LEU A 194 16.94 18.73 -9.59
N LEU A 195 15.76 18.76 -10.22
CA LEU A 195 15.52 18.01 -11.46
C LEU A 195 16.41 18.51 -12.61
N ARG A 196 16.59 19.83 -12.78
CA ARG A 196 17.50 20.37 -13.80
C ARG A 196 18.95 19.96 -13.54
N GLU A 197 19.40 20.03 -12.30
CA GLU A 197 20.74 19.60 -11.91
C GLU A 197 20.97 18.11 -12.18
N SER A 198 19.94 17.26 -12.05
CA SER A 198 20.03 15.84 -12.40
C SER A 198 19.96 15.53 -13.91
N GLY A 199 19.88 16.57 -14.76
CA GLY A 199 19.69 16.45 -16.20
C GLY A 199 18.26 16.08 -16.60
N GLY A 200 17.27 16.41 -15.76
CA GLY A 200 15.92 15.86 -15.84
C GLY A 200 15.82 14.49 -15.16
N LEU A 201 14.63 13.88 -15.26
CA LEU A 201 14.39 12.52 -14.75
C LEU A 201 15.12 11.49 -15.62
N ASP A 202 15.15 11.69 -16.95
CA ASP A 202 15.92 10.90 -17.91
C ASP A 202 17.43 11.15 -17.88
N GLY A 203 17.87 12.29 -17.34
CA GLY A 203 19.29 12.65 -17.24
C GLY A 203 19.93 13.01 -18.58
N THR A 204 19.14 13.47 -19.55
CA THR A 204 19.64 13.84 -20.89
C THR A 204 20.02 15.31 -21.01
N GLN A 205 19.48 16.16 -20.14
CA GLN A 205 19.75 17.60 -20.17
C GLN A 205 21.13 17.89 -19.61
N GLU A 206 21.81 18.91 -20.14
CA GLU A 206 23.09 19.35 -19.59
C GLU A 206 22.93 19.77 -18.13
N SER A 207 23.63 19.07 -17.24
CA SER A 207 23.69 19.41 -15.82
C SER A 207 24.42 20.74 -15.66
N GLN A 208 23.75 21.74 -15.11
CA GLN A 208 24.33 23.04 -14.80
C GLN A 208 24.84 23.05 -13.36
N SER A 209 25.90 22.28 -13.10
CA SER A 209 26.46 22.21 -11.75
C SER A 209 26.94 23.57 -11.28
N SER A 210 26.17 24.15 -10.34
CA SER A 210 26.25 25.56 -9.96
C SER A 210 26.57 25.78 -8.48
N GLY A 211 26.91 24.73 -7.73
CA GLY A 211 27.28 24.82 -6.32
C GLY A 211 26.66 23.69 -5.47
N PRO A 212 26.49 23.89 -4.16
CA PRO A 212 25.84 22.88 -3.31
C PRO A 212 24.37 22.69 -3.70
N LEU A 213 23.91 21.44 -3.65
CA LEU A 213 22.51 21.09 -3.96
C LEU A 213 21.55 21.84 -3.03
N PRO A 214 20.51 22.51 -3.55
CA PRO A 214 19.53 23.19 -2.72
C PRO A 214 18.71 22.16 -1.94
N ARG A 215 18.80 22.18 -0.61
CA ARG A 215 17.97 21.38 0.29
C ARG A 215 17.17 22.30 1.22
N GLY A 216 15.85 22.19 1.17
CA GLY A 216 14.89 22.94 1.98
C GLY A 216 14.43 22.09 3.15
N TYR A 217 13.55 21.13 2.86
CA TYR A 217 12.96 20.21 3.84
C TYR A 217 13.87 19.03 4.18
N SER A 218 14.71 18.59 3.25
CA SER A 218 15.67 17.49 3.44
C SER A 218 17.02 17.92 4.01
N LYS A 219 17.10 19.08 4.68
CA LYS A 219 18.34 19.51 5.39
C LYS A 219 18.78 18.51 6.45
N LYS A 220 17.82 17.77 7.02
CA LYS A 220 18.05 16.64 7.90
C LYS A 220 17.50 15.39 7.22
N PRO A 221 18.10 14.20 7.47
CA PRO A 221 17.50 12.95 7.04
C PRO A 221 16.07 12.81 7.57
N PHE A 222 15.21 12.18 6.77
CA PHE A 222 13.85 11.87 7.18
C PHE A 222 13.85 10.99 8.42
N GLN A 223 12.99 11.33 9.38
CA GLN A 223 12.72 10.51 10.55
C GLN A 223 11.30 9.95 10.41
N TYR A 224 11.21 8.62 10.33
CA TYR A 224 9.93 7.94 10.29
C TYR A 224 9.14 8.19 11.58
N ASP A 225 7.87 8.57 11.44
CA ASP A 225 6.94 8.75 12.56
C ASP A 225 6.11 7.48 12.76
N PRO A 226 6.33 6.73 13.86
CA PRO A 226 5.64 5.47 14.14
C PRO A 226 4.21 5.68 14.68
N ILE A 227 3.80 6.91 15.00
CA ILE A 227 2.54 7.18 15.67
C ILE A 227 1.41 7.22 14.63
N PRO A 228 0.43 6.30 14.69
CA PRO A 228 -0.72 6.37 13.80
C PRO A 228 -1.50 7.66 14.04
N GLN A 229 -2.04 8.25 12.97
CA GLN A 229 -2.97 9.39 13.04
C GLN A 229 -4.26 9.06 12.29
N ARG A 230 -5.36 9.71 12.68
CA ARG A 230 -6.69 9.51 12.09
C ARG A 230 -7.42 10.83 11.95
N ASP A 231 -8.21 10.97 10.90
CA ASP A 231 -9.11 12.11 10.71
C ASP A 231 -10.31 12.06 11.68
N GLU A 232 -11.07 13.15 11.73
CA GLU A 232 -12.11 13.41 12.71
C GLU A 232 -13.27 12.41 12.73
N ARG A 233 -13.39 11.55 11.71
CA ARG A 233 -14.40 10.48 11.67
C ARG A 233 -14.05 9.35 12.64
N PHE A 234 -12.76 9.13 12.88
CA PHE A 234 -12.30 8.20 13.90
C PHE A 234 -12.42 8.88 15.25
N THR A 235 -13.16 8.25 16.15
CA THR A 235 -13.51 8.83 17.44
C THR A 235 -13.26 7.81 18.52
N ASP A 236 -12.80 8.28 19.69
CA ASP A 236 -12.42 7.42 20.81
C ASP A 236 -11.37 6.37 20.40
N HIS A 237 -10.17 6.82 20.02
CA HIS A 237 -9.12 5.98 19.43
C HIS A 237 -8.61 4.83 20.32
N TRP A 238 -9.02 4.78 21.59
CA TRP A 238 -8.64 3.74 22.54
C TRP A 238 -9.82 2.83 22.91
N ASN A 239 -10.97 3.00 22.27
CA ASN A 239 -12.18 2.23 22.56
C ASN A 239 -11.97 0.72 22.33
N GLN A 240 -12.36 -0.05 23.33
CA GLN A 240 -12.27 -1.52 23.36
C GLN A 240 -13.55 -2.07 24.03
N GLY A 241 -14.66 -1.35 23.87
CA GLY A 241 -15.95 -1.58 24.52
C GLY A 241 -16.81 -2.65 23.87
N VAL A 242 -16.40 -3.17 22.70
CA VAL A 242 -17.12 -4.22 21.96
C VAL A 242 -16.13 -5.26 21.48
N ASN A 243 -16.29 -6.50 21.93
CA ASN A 243 -15.46 -7.63 21.53
C ASN A 243 -16.02 -8.33 20.28
N ALA A 244 -15.62 -7.86 19.09
CA ALA A 244 -16.19 -8.34 17.83
C ALA A 244 -16.02 -9.85 17.62
N GLU A 245 -14.88 -10.42 18.03
CA GLU A 245 -14.61 -11.85 17.92
C GLU A 245 -15.56 -12.66 18.83
N ALA A 246 -15.74 -12.27 20.09
CA ALA A 246 -16.65 -12.98 20.99
C ALA A 246 -18.10 -12.99 20.47
N PHE A 247 -18.54 -11.93 19.80
CA PHE A 247 -19.82 -11.90 19.11
C PHE A 247 -19.83 -12.84 17.89
N LEU A 248 -18.86 -12.70 16.99
CA LEU A 248 -18.79 -13.44 15.73
C LEU A 248 -18.84 -14.96 15.93
N TYR A 249 -18.12 -15.47 16.94
CA TYR A 249 -18.00 -16.90 17.17
C TYR A 249 -19.04 -17.48 18.14
N SER A 250 -19.95 -16.65 18.66
CA SER A 250 -21.03 -17.15 19.52
C SER A 250 -22.14 -17.79 18.68
N GLU A 251 -22.55 -19.01 19.03
CA GLU A 251 -23.66 -19.70 18.36
C GLU A 251 -25.02 -19.01 18.58
N GLN A 252 -25.13 -18.15 19.60
CA GLN A 252 -26.39 -17.50 19.97
C GLN A 252 -26.82 -16.37 19.04
N TYR A 253 -25.91 -15.84 18.20
CA TYR A 253 -26.18 -14.70 17.34
C TYR A 253 -26.41 -15.12 15.88
N PRO A 254 -27.38 -14.49 15.19
CA PRO A 254 -27.70 -14.83 13.81
C PRO A 254 -26.59 -14.38 12.86
N ALA A 255 -26.39 -15.13 11.77
CA ALA A 255 -25.36 -14.85 10.76
C ALA A 255 -25.45 -13.43 10.17
N LYS A 256 -26.68 -12.91 9.98
CA LYS A 256 -26.90 -11.54 9.51
C LYS A 256 -26.35 -10.47 10.46
N ALA A 257 -26.46 -10.66 11.77
CA ALA A 257 -25.86 -9.75 12.75
C ALA A 257 -24.34 -9.92 12.83
N LYS A 258 -23.85 -11.15 12.71
CA LYS A 258 -22.40 -11.44 12.66
C LYS A 258 -21.71 -10.78 11.48
N ALA A 259 -22.39 -10.63 10.34
CA ALA A 259 -21.88 -9.91 9.19
C ALA A 259 -21.48 -8.46 9.53
N LEU A 260 -22.22 -7.75 10.40
CA LEU A 260 -21.83 -6.40 10.85
C LEU A 260 -20.54 -6.41 11.67
N MET A 261 -20.34 -7.41 12.53
CA MET A 261 -19.08 -7.57 13.26
C MET A 261 -17.93 -7.95 12.33
N MET A 262 -18.19 -8.74 11.29
CA MET A 262 -17.18 -9.01 10.26
C MET A 262 -16.79 -7.73 9.51
N LEU A 263 -17.75 -6.88 9.13
CA LEU A 263 -17.46 -5.59 8.52
C LEU A 263 -16.67 -4.65 9.44
N PHE A 264 -16.98 -4.66 10.75
CA PHE A 264 -16.15 -3.97 11.74
C PHE A 264 -14.71 -4.51 11.76
N LYS A 265 -14.53 -5.84 11.76
CA LYS A 265 -13.19 -6.44 11.69
C LYS A 265 -12.43 -5.97 10.45
N ARG A 266 -13.09 -5.91 9.29
CA ARG A 266 -12.51 -5.41 8.03
C ARG A 266 -12.11 -3.94 8.13
N ILE A 267 -13.03 -3.03 8.48
CA ILE A 267 -12.68 -1.60 8.55
C ILE A 267 -11.60 -1.31 9.60
N ARG A 268 -11.49 -2.13 10.66
CA ARG A 268 -10.43 -2.09 11.67
C ARG A 268 -9.05 -2.48 11.11
N GLU A 269 -8.97 -3.25 10.02
CA GLU A 269 -7.70 -3.67 9.41
C GLU A 269 -6.88 -2.52 8.82
N ILE A 270 -7.41 -1.29 8.78
CA ILE A 270 -6.64 -0.06 8.57
C ILE A 270 -5.45 0.11 9.55
N ASP A 271 -5.48 -0.56 10.71
CA ASP A 271 -4.34 -0.66 11.63
C ASP A 271 -3.15 -1.44 11.03
N VAL A 272 -3.43 -2.40 10.15
CA VAL A 272 -2.43 -3.30 9.55
C VAL A 272 -1.49 -2.56 8.59
N PRO A 273 -1.94 -1.77 7.59
CA PRO A 273 -1.03 -1.00 6.75
C PRO A 273 -0.26 0.06 7.55
N GLU A 274 -0.83 0.63 8.61
CA GLU A 274 -0.11 1.56 9.52
C GLU A 274 1.04 0.88 10.25
N MET A 275 0.86 -0.37 10.67
CA MET A 275 1.91 -1.17 11.30
C MET A 275 2.91 -1.69 10.28
N MET A 276 2.44 -2.27 9.18
CA MET A 276 3.30 -2.87 8.15
C MET A 276 4.21 -1.83 7.46
N ALA A 277 3.71 -0.62 7.24
CA ALA A 277 4.52 0.50 6.76
C ALA A 277 5.77 0.72 7.63
N SER A 278 5.63 0.56 8.95
CA SER A 278 6.74 0.69 9.90
C SER A 278 7.78 -0.42 9.76
N VAL A 279 7.36 -1.64 9.40
CA VAL A 279 8.27 -2.75 9.11
C VAL A 279 9.11 -2.39 7.89
N VAL A 280 8.45 -2.07 6.78
CA VAL A 280 9.11 -1.78 5.50
C VAL A 280 10.05 -0.58 5.61
N ALA A 281 9.59 0.52 6.22
CA ALA A 281 10.38 1.75 6.37
C ALA A 281 11.63 1.57 7.27
N GLN A 282 11.60 0.61 8.21
CA GLN A 282 12.66 0.41 9.20
C GLN A 282 13.52 -0.84 8.95
N THR A 283 13.28 -1.59 7.87
CA THR A 283 14.12 -2.72 7.44
C THR A 283 14.72 -2.50 6.04
N PRO A 284 15.56 -1.47 5.84
CA PRO A 284 16.21 -1.24 4.56
C PRO A 284 17.20 -2.36 4.21
N GLY A 285 17.62 -2.43 2.94
CA GLY A 285 18.64 -3.38 2.46
C GLY A 285 18.15 -4.81 2.17
N LYS A 286 16.84 -5.10 2.27
CA LYS A 286 16.26 -6.36 1.78
C LYS A 286 16.27 -6.42 0.24
N GLN A 287 16.17 -7.63 -0.32
CA GLN A 287 16.07 -7.80 -1.78
C GLN A 287 14.74 -7.25 -2.32
N TRP A 288 14.71 -6.78 -3.56
CA TRP A 288 13.52 -6.09 -4.13
C TRP A 288 12.22 -6.91 -4.05
N GLY A 289 12.31 -8.23 -4.23
CA GLY A 289 11.14 -9.12 -4.09
C GLY A 289 10.44 -8.99 -2.74
N TYR A 290 11.18 -8.70 -1.66
CA TYR A 290 10.62 -8.47 -0.34
C TYR A 290 9.71 -7.25 -0.34
N TYR A 291 10.20 -6.11 -0.84
CA TYR A 291 9.43 -4.88 -0.87
C TYR A 291 8.20 -4.98 -1.76
N ARG A 292 8.32 -5.66 -2.92
CA ARG A 292 7.18 -5.93 -3.80
C ARG A 292 6.09 -6.72 -3.08
N ASP A 293 6.46 -7.85 -2.46
CA ASP A 293 5.49 -8.72 -1.80
C ASP A 293 4.89 -8.03 -0.56
N MET A 294 5.68 -7.32 0.24
CA MET A 294 5.17 -6.54 1.38
C MET A 294 4.27 -5.37 0.94
N ALA A 295 4.58 -4.70 -0.17
CA ALA A 295 3.73 -3.64 -0.72
C ALA A 295 2.38 -4.19 -1.19
N ARG A 296 2.38 -5.39 -1.79
CA ARG A 296 1.15 -6.08 -2.18
C ARG A 296 0.27 -6.35 -0.96
N GLN A 297 0.85 -6.87 0.11
CA GLN A 297 0.09 -7.11 1.32
C GLN A 297 -0.39 -5.81 1.99
N ILE A 298 0.44 -4.76 2.09
CA ILE A 298 -0.01 -3.44 2.57
C ILE A 298 -1.24 -2.94 1.81
N TRP A 299 -1.24 -3.10 0.49
CA TRP A 299 -2.38 -2.74 -0.34
C TRP A 299 -3.61 -3.61 -0.05
N ASP A 300 -3.43 -4.93 0.06
CA ASP A 300 -4.53 -5.86 0.32
C ASP A 300 -5.22 -5.55 1.66
N GLU A 301 -4.45 -5.28 2.72
CA GLU A 301 -4.99 -4.91 4.04
C GLU A 301 -5.72 -3.54 4.01
N ALA A 302 -5.19 -2.56 3.27
CA ALA A 302 -5.89 -1.30 3.03
C ALA A 302 -7.19 -1.50 2.23
N ARG A 303 -7.21 -2.44 1.28
CA ARG A 303 -8.45 -2.83 0.58
C ARG A 303 -9.43 -3.50 1.51
N HIS A 304 -8.98 -4.37 2.42
CA HIS A 304 -9.87 -5.03 3.36
C HIS A 304 -10.57 -3.99 4.24
N ALA A 305 -9.86 -2.95 4.69
CA ALA A 305 -10.47 -1.81 5.35
C ALA A 305 -11.58 -1.14 4.51
N MET A 306 -11.31 -0.86 3.24
CA MET A 306 -12.30 -0.31 2.31
C MET A 306 -13.47 -1.28 2.02
N MET A 307 -13.25 -2.59 2.03
CA MET A 307 -14.32 -3.58 1.93
C MET A 307 -15.26 -3.50 3.14
N GLY A 308 -14.72 -3.28 4.34
CA GLY A 308 -15.49 -3.01 5.55
C GLY A 308 -16.37 -1.77 5.43
N GLU A 309 -15.78 -0.66 4.97
CA GLU A 309 -16.51 0.58 4.67
C GLU A 309 -17.64 0.36 3.65
N VAL A 310 -17.32 -0.25 2.49
CA VAL A 310 -18.30 -0.54 1.43
C VAL A 310 -19.45 -1.40 1.96
N GLY A 311 -19.14 -2.41 2.77
CA GLY A 311 -20.17 -3.26 3.36
C GLY A 311 -21.05 -2.53 4.37
N PHE A 312 -20.51 -1.66 5.22
CA PHE A 312 -21.33 -0.85 6.12
C PHE A 312 -22.27 0.08 5.34
N VAL A 313 -21.74 0.78 4.33
CA VAL A 313 -22.55 1.65 3.46
C VAL A 313 -23.65 0.87 2.75
N ALA A 314 -23.33 -0.32 2.23
CA ALA A 314 -24.31 -1.18 1.56
C ALA A 314 -25.45 -1.66 2.49
N LEU A 315 -25.21 -1.69 3.80
CA LEU A 315 -26.20 -2.05 4.82
C LEU A 315 -26.87 -0.83 5.47
N GLY A 316 -26.63 0.39 4.95
CA GLY A 316 -27.23 1.62 5.47
C GLY A 316 -26.70 2.02 6.85
N VAL A 317 -25.46 1.64 7.16
CA VAL A 317 -24.81 1.90 8.44
C VAL A 317 -23.69 2.92 8.27
N ASP A 318 -23.68 3.93 9.14
CA ASP A 318 -22.56 4.84 9.33
C ASP A 318 -21.45 4.14 10.14
N TRP A 319 -20.39 3.75 9.43
CA TRP A 319 -19.25 3.04 10.03
C TRP A 319 -18.53 3.88 11.09
N THR A 320 -18.62 5.21 11.05
CA THR A 320 -17.94 6.10 12.00
C THR A 320 -18.46 5.96 13.44
N GLN A 321 -19.63 5.32 13.60
CA GLN A 321 -20.17 4.97 14.90
C GLN A 321 -19.47 3.75 15.52
N ALA A 322 -18.88 2.86 14.72
CA ALA A 322 -18.08 1.75 15.20
C ALA A 322 -16.70 2.29 15.57
N ARG A 323 -16.42 2.51 16.87
CA ARG A 323 -15.22 3.18 17.37
C ARG A 323 -13.95 2.38 17.02
N VAL A 324 -13.39 2.61 15.83
CA VAL A 324 -12.16 1.94 15.36
C VAL A 324 -10.97 2.49 16.14
N THR A 325 -10.38 1.63 16.97
CA THR A 325 -9.19 1.95 17.76
C THR A 325 -7.93 1.87 16.90
N TRP A 326 -6.91 2.66 17.25
CA TRP A 326 -5.54 2.56 16.71
C TRP A 326 -4.58 1.81 17.65
N ASN A 327 -5.11 1.24 18.75
CA ASN A 327 -4.31 0.76 19.88
C ASN A 327 -3.33 -0.32 19.44
N TRP A 328 -3.73 -1.14 18.46
CA TRP A 328 -2.91 -2.20 17.92
C TRP A 328 -1.69 -1.66 17.15
N SER A 329 -1.93 -0.78 16.16
CA SER A 329 -0.86 -0.19 15.35
C SER A 329 0.06 0.70 16.20
N TYR A 330 -0.51 1.52 17.08
CA TYR A 330 0.25 2.38 18.01
C TYR A 330 1.25 1.57 18.85
N ARG A 331 0.76 0.52 19.52
CA ARG A 331 1.59 -0.23 20.46
C ARG A 331 2.63 -1.07 19.77
N LEU A 332 2.29 -1.71 18.66
CA LEU A 332 3.28 -2.44 17.88
C LEU A 332 4.38 -1.51 17.33
N ASN A 333 4.01 -0.32 16.88
CA ASN A 333 5.00 0.62 16.34
C ASN A 333 5.91 1.24 17.41
N THR A 334 5.42 1.40 18.65
CA THR A 334 6.14 2.08 19.73
C THR A 334 6.81 1.15 20.75
N GLU A 335 6.31 -0.08 20.92
CA GLU A 335 6.78 -1.04 21.93
C GLU A 335 7.57 -2.21 21.31
N CYS A 336 7.44 -2.46 20.00
CA CYS A 336 8.13 -3.54 19.30
C CYS A 336 9.16 -3.03 18.28
N THR A 337 10.24 -3.79 18.13
CA THR A 337 11.20 -3.65 17.03
C THR A 337 10.57 -4.09 15.69
N PRO A 338 11.13 -3.68 14.53
CA PRO A 338 10.59 -4.09 13.22
C PRO A 338 10.51 -5.61 13.02
N ALA A 339 11.51 -6.34 13.54
CA ALA A 339 11.54 -7.80 13.45
C ALA A 339 10.43 -8.46 14.29
N GLU A 340 10.15 -7.92 15.49
CA GLU A 340 9.06 -8.40 16.34
C GLU A 340 7.69 -8.10 15.71
N ARG A 341 7.51 -6.93 15.10
CA ARG A 341 6.29 -6.57 14.36
C ARG A 341 6.01 -7.53 13.21
N HIS A 342 7.01 -7.83 12.39
CA HIS A 342 6.87 -8.79 11.29
C HIS A 342 6.58 -10.22 11.81
N ALA A 343 7.16 -10.61 12.95
CA ALA A 343 6.86 -11.90 13.57
C ALA A 343 5.44 -11.99 14.15
N VAL A 344 4.94 -10.90 14.75
CA VAL A 344 3.55 -10.79 15.21
C VAL A 344 2.58 -10.94 14.03
N LEU A 345 2.82 -10.20 12.94
CA LEU A 345 2.03 -10.27 11.73
C LEU A 345 1.90 -11.72 11.23
N PHE A 346 3.04 -12.39 11.04
CA PHE A 346 3.06 -13.78 10.59
C PHE A 346 2.33 -14.74 11.53
N PHE A 347 2.47 -14.56 12.85
CA PHE A 347 1.77 -15.39 13.82
C PHE A 347 0.25 -15.27 13.69
N ILE A 348 -0.26 -14.05 13.53
CA ILE A 348 -1.69 -13.79 13.34
C ILE A 348 -2.18 -14.44 12.05
N GLU A 349 -1.51 -14.20 10.91
CA GLU A 349 -1.87 -14.77 9.61
C GLU A 349 -1.96 -16.30 9.63
N GLN A 350 -0.99 -16.98 10.26
CA GLN A 350 -1.06 -18.44 10.38
C GLN A 350 -2.23 -18.89 11.26
N GLY A 351 -2.59 -18.11 12.28
CA GLY A 351 -3.73 -18.35 13.16
C GLY A 351 -5.09 -18.27 12.46
N LEU A 352 -5.17 -17.61 11.31
CA LEU A 352 -6.41 -17.44 10.53
C LEU A 352 -6.71 -18.60 9.57
N MET A 353 -5.73 -19.48 9.30
CA MET A 353 -5.83 -20.58 8.33
C MET A 353 -6.60 -21.84 8.78
N PRO A 354 -6.72 -22.18 10.09
CA PRO A 354 -7.57 -23.28 10.53
C PRO A 354 -9.04 -23.12 10.11
N LYS A 355 -9.81 -24.23 10.15
CA LYS A 355 -11.24 -24.22 9.76
C LYS A 355 -12.10 -23.22 10.57
N THR A 356 -11.67 -22.92 11.79
CA THR A 356 -12.31 -21.95 12.69
C THR A 356 -11.95 -20.49 12.41
N GLY A 357 -11.03 -20.23 11.47
CA GLY A 357 -10.63 -18.90 11.02
C GLY A 357 -11.43 -18.45 9.79
N LYS A 358 -10.74 -18.08 8.70
CA LYS A 358 -11.35 -17.47 7.50
C LYS A 358 -12.40 -18.34 6.81
N ARG A 359 -12.27 -19.67 6.90
CA ARG A 359 -13.31 -20.58 6.40
C ARG A 359 -14.65 -20.41 7.13
N TYR A 360 -14.62 -20.31 8.47
CA TYR A 360 -15.83 -20.08 9.24
C TYR A 360 -16.47 -18.74 8.88
N GLU A 361 -15.65 -17.69 8.74
CA GLU A 361 -16.11 -16.37 8.32
C GLU A 361 -16.78 -16.43 6.94
N TYR A 362 -16.20 -17.18 6.00
CA TYR A 362 -16.81 -17.44 4.68
C TYR A 362 -18.17 -18.13 4.79
N GLU A 363 -18.29 -19.16 5.63
CA GLU A 363 -19.56 -19.87 5.87
C GLU A 363 -20.62 -18.91 6.48
N VAL A 364 -20.25 -18.12 7.49
CA VAL A 364 -21.12 -17.09 8.08
C VAL A 364 -21.54 -16.03 7.07
N ALA A 365 -20.63 -15.59 6.19
CA ALA A 365 -20.94 -14.61 5.15
C ALA A 365 -22.02 -15.13 4.19
N HIS A 366 -21.97 -16.42 3.83
CA HIS A 366 -23.00 -17.05 3.00
C HIS A 366 -24.33 -17.22 3.76
N GLU A 367 -24.26 -17.70 5.01
CA GLU A 367 -25.44 -17.88 5.88
C GLU A 367 -26.14 -16.56 6.21
N SER A 368 -25.42 -15.43 6.15
CA SER A 368 -26.00 -14.10 6.37
C SER A 368 -27.08 -13.74 5.35
N GLY A 369 -27.07 -14.38 4.17
CA GLY A 369 -27.97 -14.07 3.06
C GLY A 369 -27.65 -12.74 2.35
N ILE A 370 -26.52 -12.09 2.67
CA ILE A 370 -26.08 -10.83 2.06
C ILE A 370 -25.03 -11.16 0.97
N PRO A 371 -25.36 -11.07 -0.34
CA PRO A 371 -24.44 -11.48 -1.40
C PRO A 371 -23.11 -10.75 -1.40
N LEU A 372 -23.12 -9.45 -1.04
CA LEU A 372 -21.90 -8.66 -0.96
C LEU A 372 -20.94 -9.17 0.14
N MET A 373 -21.46 -9.67 1.26
CA MET A 373 -20.63 -10.25 2.32
C MET A 373 -19.92 -11.51 1.85
N ALA A 374 -20.60 -12.36 1.09
CA ALA A 374 -19.99 -13.54 0.49
C ALA A 374 -18.82 -13.15 -0.43
N THR A 375 -19.01 -12.15 -1.30
CA THR A 375 -17.95 -11.64 -2.18
C THR A 375 -16.77 -11.05 -1.38
N ILE A 376 -17.05 -10.17 -0.40
CA ILE A 376 -16.01 -9.54 0.42
C ILE A 376 -15.18 -10.62 1.11
N GLN A 377 -15.84 -11.60 1.74
CA GLN A 377 -15.16 -12.62 2.51
C GLN A 377 -14.38 -13.61 1.65
N ASP A 378 -14.83 -13.88 0.43
CA ASP A 378 -14.13 -14.75 -0.53
C ASP A 378 -12.79 -14.14 -0.96
N PHE A 379 -12.79 -12.84 -1.31
CA PHE A 379 -11.56 -12.14 -1.68
C PHE A 379 -10.63 -11.86 -0.49
N ASP A 380 -11.17 -11.47 0.67
CA ASP A 380 -10.40 -11.36 1.91
C ASP A 380 -9.69 -12.67 2.23
N TRP A 381 -10.38 -13.82 2.16
CA TRP A 381 -9.73 -15.10 2.41
C TRP A 381 -8.67 -15.44 1.36
N ALA A 382 -8.93 -15.16 0.07
CA ALA A 382 -7.95 -15.40 -0.99
C ALA A 382 -6.65 -14.60 -0.78
N ASP A 383 -6.76 -13.34 -0.35
CA ASP A 383 -5.62 -12.48 -0.04
C ASP A 383 -4.83 -13.02 1.17
N GLU A 384 -5.51 -13.47 2.22
CA GLU A 384 -4.90 -13.98 3.45
C GLU A 384 -4.12 -15.29 3.23
N VAL A 385 -4.52 -16.08 2.23
CA VAL A 385 -3.73 -17.24 1.78
C VAL A 385 -2.40 -16.78 1.18
N LEU A 386 -2.37 -15.68 0.42
CA LEU A 386 -1.15 -15.08 -0.10
C LEU A 386 -0.30 -14.50 1.04
N HIS A 387 -0.89 -13.78 2.00
CA HIS A 387 -0.17 -13.18 3.12
C HIS A 387 0.61 -14.24 3.92
N SER A 388 -0.05 -15.35 4.24
CA SER A 388 0.57 -16.53 4.85
C SER A 388 1.76 -17.09 4.07
N GLN A 389 1.74 -17.02 2.73
CA GLN A 389 2.86 -17.43 1.88
C GLN A 389 4.00 -16.40 1.86
N ILE A 390 3.67 -15.10 1.86
CA ILE A 390 4.64 -14.00 1.96
C ILE A 390 5.45 -14.14 3.26
N GLY A 391 4.78 -14.31 4.40
CA GLY A 391 5.47 -14.53 5.67
C GLY A 391 6.33 -15.81 5.69
N ARG A 392 5.88 -16.89 5.04
CA ARG A 392 6.71 -18.11 4.87
C ARG A 392 7.95 -17.88 4.02
N GLN A 393 7.86 -17.04 3.00
CA GLN A 393 8.97 -16.74 2.11
C GLN A 393 10.00 -15.84 2.80
N TRP A 394 9.54 -14.83 3.53
CA TRP A 394 10.38 -13.73 3.98
C TRP A 394 10.79 -13.78 5.44
N LEU A 395 9.96 -14.36 6.32
CA LEU A 395 10.25 -14.44 7.75
C LEU A 395 10.85 -15.79 8.14
N VAL A 396 10.24 -16.90 7.72
CA VAL A 396 10.60 -18.25 8.20
C VAL A 396 12.08 -18.62 8.01
N PRO A 397 12.75 -18.30 6.89
CA PRO A 397 14.17 -18.60 6.73
C PRO A 397 15.07 -17.92 7.76
N GLU A 398 14.68 -16.75 8.29
CA GLU A 398 15.46 -15.99 9.28
C GLU A 398 15.47 -16.66 10.66
N TYR A 399 14.47 -17.49 10.96
CA TYR A 399 14.29 -18.14 12.27
C TYR A 399 14.57 -19.66 12.23
N GLY A 400 15.06 -20.19 11.11
CA GLY A 400 15.45 -21.59 11.00
C GLY A 400 14.28 -22.58 10.88
N GLY A 401 13.07 -22.10 10.54
CA GLY A 401 11.92 -22.96 10.24
C GLY A 401 10.61 -22.49 10.87
N LEU A 402 9.49 -23.06 10.38
CA LEU A 402 8.13 -22.63 10.71
C LEU A 402 7.86 -22.64 12.21
N ALA A 403 8.24 -23.72 12.91
CA ALA A 403 7.99 -23.86 14.34
C ALA A 403 8.70 -22.78 15.18
N ALA A 404 9.92 -22.43 14.80
CA ALA A 404 10.70 -21.39 15.49
C ALA A 404 10.13 -19.99 15.22
N ALA A 405 9.74 -19.71 13.97
CA ALA A 405 9.07 -18.46 13.61
C ALA A 405 7.73 -18.29 14.36
N MET A 406 6.89 -19.34 14.41
CA MET A 406 5.63 -19.32 15.15
C MET A 406 5.82 -19.09 16.64
N LYS A 407 6.78 -19.80 17.26
CA LYS A 407 7.12 -19.61 18.67
C LYS A 407 7.60 -18.19 18.96
N TYR A 408 8.44 -17.63 18.08
CA TYR A 408 8.93 -16.27 18.23
C TYR A 408 7.80 -15.24 18.08
N GLY A 409 6.91 -15.41 17.10
CA GLY A 409 5.74 -14.56 16.92
C GLY A 409 4.82 -14.55 18.14
N ASP A 410 4.50 -15.72 18.70
CA ASP A 410 3.70 -15.84 19.95
C ASP A 410 4.36 -15.12 21.14
N GLN A 411 5.69 -15.24 21.27
CA GLN A 411 6.45 -14.54 22.31
C GLN A 411 6.42 -13.03 22.13
N CYS A 412 6.59 -12.54 20.89
CA CYS A 412 6.51 -11.11 20.58
C CYS A 412 5.10 -10.57 20.87
N TRP A 413 4.09 -11.32 20.44
CA TRP A 413 2.71 -10.95 20.61
C TRP A 413 2.30 -10.89 22.09
N SER A 414 2.82 -11.81 22.90
CA SER A 414 2.60 -11.81 24.35
C SER A 414 3.20 -10.60 25.09
N LYS A 415 4.06 -9.79 24.46
CA LYS A 415 4.53 -8.52 25.03
C LYS A 415 3.43 -7.44 25.02
N ILE A 416 2.54 -7.49 24.03
CA ILE A 416 1.45 -6.52 23.84
C ILE A 416 0.22 -6.98 24.63
N LEU A 417 0.32 -7.01 25.95
CA LEU A 417 -0.80 -7.37 26.84
C LEU A 417 -1.93 -6.35 26.75
N SER A 418 -3.20 -6.76 26.89
CA SER A 418 -4.34 -5.82 26.91
C SER A 418 -4.07 -4.65 27.87
N ASN A 419 -4.25 -3.43 27.37
CA ASN A 419 -4.07 -2.18 28.11
C ASN A 419 -5.42 -1.53 28.48
N TRP A 420 -6.54 -2.27 28.36
CA TRP A 420 -7.90 -1.79 28.58
C TRP A 420 -8.03 -0.94 29.86
N THR A 421 -7.67 -1.51 31.01
CA THR A 421 -7.71 -0.80 32.32
C THR A 421 -6.80 0.43 32.33
N THR A 422 -5.64 0.35 31.67
CA THR A 422 -4.64 1.43 31.68
C THR A 422 -5.16 2.65 30.92
N VAL A 423 -5.70 2.48 29.72
CA VAL A 423 -6.18 3.61 28.90
C VAL A 423 -7.46 4.23 29.47
N ARG A 424 -8.30 3.43 30.14
CA ARG A 424 -9.43 3.92 30.94
C ARG A 424 -8.97 4.77 32.11
N ASP A 425 -8.03 4.27 32.91
CA ASP A 425 -7.57 4.95 34.13
C ASP A 425 -6.77 6.23 33.81
N GLN A 426 -6.17 6.31 32.62
CA GLN A 426 -5.57 7.52 32.07
C GLN A 426 -6.61 8.53 31.53
N GLY A 427 -7.89 8.16 31.45
CA GLY A 427 -8.96 9.00 30.92
C GLY A 427 -8.96 9.14 29.40
N LEU A 428 -8.25 8.27 28.68
CA LEU A 428 -8.18 8.31 27.21
C LEU A 428 -9.47 7.80 26.55
N THR A 429 -10.26 7.01 27.27
CA THR A 429 -11.50 6.41 26.80
C THR A 429 -12.37 5.98 27.98
N LYS A 430 -13.68 5.86 27.74
CA LYS A 430 -14.62 5.20 28.65
C LYS A 430 -14.98 3.78 28.21
N HIS A 431 -14.45 3.36 27.05
CA HIS A 431 -14.81 2.12 26.36
C HIS A 431 -16.33 1.99 26.15
N ASP A 432 -16.96 3.08 25.67
CA ASP A 432 -18.39 3.11 25.42
C ASP A 432 -18.81 2.00 24.45
N ASN A 433 -19.89 1.30 24.77
CA ASN A 433 -20.45 0.26 23.91
C ASN A 433 -21.18 0.89 22.71
N TRP A 434 -20.57 0.83 21.54
CA TRP A 434 -21.11 1.40 20.30
C TRP A 434 -22.06 0.45 19.55
N TRP A 435 -22.12 -0.83 19.90
CA TRP A 435 -22.87 -1.85 19.15
C TRP A 435 -24.37 -1.53 18.99
N PRO A 436 -25.11 -1.11 20.04
CA PRO A 436 -26.54 -0.84 19.92
C PRO A 436 -26.88 0.18 18.83
N ALA A 437 -26.06 1.22 18.67
CA ALA A 437 -26.28 2.25 17.66
C ALA A 437 -26.08 1.71 16.23
N VAL A 438 -25.00 0.96 16.01
CA VAL A 438 -24.69 0.33 14.72
C VAL A 438 -25.75 -0.69 14.32
N TYR A 439 -26.15 -1.57 15.25
CA TYR A 439 -27.16 -2.59 14.99
C TYR A 439 -28.54 -1.97 14.72
N ALA A 440 -28.92 -0.92 15.46
CA ALA A 440 -30.18 -0.21 15.21
C ALA A 440 -30.25 0.40 13.80
N GLN A 441 -29.14 0.97 13.30
CA GLN A 441 -29.09 1.51 11.93
C GLN A 441 -29.30 0.41 10.88
N ALA A 442 -28.62 -0.73 11.02
CA ALA A 442 -28.75 -1.85 10.10
C ALA A 442 -30.19 -2.41 10.08
N CYS A 443 -30.81 -2.56 11.25
CA CYS A 443 -32.21 -2.98 11.37
C CYS A 443 -33.17 -1.97 10.72
N ALA A 444 -32.97 -0.67 10.99
CA ALA A 444 -33.79 0.39 10.39
C ALA A 444 -33.67 0.41 8.86
N ALA A 445 -32.45 0.26 8.32
CA ALA A 445 -32.22 0.19 6.88
C ALA A 445 -32.86 -1.05 6.24
N ALA A 446 -32.93 -2.17 6.97
CA ALA A 446 -33.59 -3.40 6.53
C ALA A 446 -35.12 -3.39 6.73
N GLY A 447 -35.69 -2.39 7.43
CA GLY A 447 -37.10 -2.38 7.81
C GLY A 447 -37.47 -3.47 8.83
N GLU A 448 -36.51 -3.86 9.69
CA GLU A 448 -36.64 -4.92 10.69
C GLU A 448 -36.62 -4.34 12.11
N GLU A 449 -37.37 -4.95 13.02
CA GLU A 449 -37.28 -4.63 14.45
C GLU A 449 -36.00 -5.27 15.04
N PRO A 450 -35.22 -4.54 15.86
CA PRO A 450 -34.00 -5.12 16.43
C PRO A 450 -34.30 -6.24 17.43
N ASP A 451 -33.59 -7.37 17.30
CA ASP A 451 -33.67 -8.46 18.28
C ASP A 451 -33.11 -8.00 19.64
N PRO A 452 -33.88 -8.05 20.74
CA PRO A 452 -33.41 -7.62 22.06
C PRO A 452 -32.16 -8.35 22.56
N LEU A 453 -32.00 -9.64 22.21
CA LEU A 453 -30.81 -10.42 22.60
C LEU A 453 -29.57 -9.91 21.87
N VAL A 454 -29.70 -9.61 20.59
CA VAL A 454 -28.60 -9.09 19.76
C VAL A 454 -28.26 -7.66 20.17
N MET A 455 -29.28 -6.81 20.34
CA MET A 455 -29.16 -5.41 20.78
C MET A 455 -28.45 -5.29 22.14
N GLY A 456 -28.71 -6.24 23.05
CA GLY A 456 -28.15 -6.25 24.40
C GLY A 456 -26.69 -6.68 24.52
N TYR A 457 -25.97 -6.92 23.42
CA TYR A 457 -24.56 -7.32 23.48
C TYR A 457 -23.69 -6.23 24.12
N ALA A 458 -22.85 -6.62 25.08
CA ALA A 458 -22.03 -5.70 25.88
C ALA A 458 -20.71 -6.30 26.37
N GLU A 459 -20.22 -7.39 25.74
CA GLU A 459 -18.93 -7.97 26.12
C GLU A 459 -17.78 -7.13 25.55
N THR A 460 -16.76 -6.89 26.38
CA THR A 460 -15.62 -5.99 26.09
C THR A 460 -14.30 -6.77 25.99
N TYR A 461 -13.21 -6.09 25.64
CA TYR A 461 -11.85 -6.67 25.70
C TYR A 461 -11.18 -6.57 27.09
N GLU A 462 -11.92 -6.21 28.16
CA GLU A 462 -11.34 -6.08 29.51
C GLU A 462 -10.74 -7.40 30.02
N ALA A 463 -11.49 -8.50 29.88
CA ALA A 463 -11.11 -9.82 30.41
C ALA A 463 -10.52 -10.77 29.35
N LYS A 464 -10.47 -10.36 28.08
CA LYS A 464 -10.09 -11.21 26.94
C LYS A 464 -9.12 -10.50 26.01
N ARG A 465 -8.12 -11.23 25.50
CA ARG A 465 -7.26 -10.78 24.38
C ARG A 465 -8.12 -10.65 23.11
N ALA A 466 -7.75 -9.75 22.20
CA ALA A 466 -8.54 -9.43 21.00
C ALA A 466 -8.49 -10.51 19.91
N ASP A 467 -7.68 -11.54 20.10
CA ASP A 467 -7.12 -12.35 19.03
C ASP A 467 -6.89 -13.82 19.44
N VAL A 468 -7.04 -14.16 20.73
CA VAL A 468 -6.86 -15.53 21.20
C VAL A 468 -8.18 -16.29 21.12
N HIS A 469 -8.39 -16.95 19.99
CA HIS A 469 -9.11 -18.21 19.95
C HIS A 469 -8.43 -19.19 20.91
N ARG A 470 -9.01 -19.40 22.11
CA ARG A 470 -8.77 -20.63 22.86
C ARG A 470 -9.49 -21.76 22.13
N GLY A 471 -8.93 -22.17 21.01
CA GLY A 471 -9.45 -23.24 20.16
C GLY A 471 -8.31 -23.88 19.38
N GLY A 472 -7.48 -24.69 20.06
CA GLY A 472 -6.72 -25.74 19.38
C GLY A 472 -5.19 -25.73 19.44
N LEU A 473 -4.53 -25.16 20.46
CA LEU A 473 -3.07 -25.37 20.66
C LEU A 473 -2.72 -25.93 22.05
N VAL A 474 -3.64 -26.68 22.67
CA VAL A 474 -3.31 -27.54 23.82
C VAL A 474 -3.78 -28.96 23.52
N GLY A 475 -2.82 -29.80 23.13
CA GLY A 475 -2.85 -31.27 23.24
C GLY A 475 -3.81 -32.04 22.33
N GLU A 476 -3.31 -32.51 21.18
CA GLU A 476 -3.05 -33.94 20.87
C GLU A 476 -2.39 -34.07 19.49
#